data_AF-A0A3D3GK09-F1
#
_entry.id   AF-A0A3D3GK09-F1
#
_cell.length_a   1.000
_cell.length_b   1.000
_cell.length_c   1.000
_cell.angle_alpha   90.00
_cell.angle_beta   90.00
_cell.angle_gamma   90.00
#
_symmetry.space_group_name_H-M   'P 1'
#
loop_
_entity.id
_entity.type
_entity.pdbx_description
1 polymer ?
#
loop_
_entity_poly.entity_id
_entity_poly.type
_entity_poly.pdbx_seq_one_letter_code
_entity_poly.pdbx_strand_id
1 'polypeptide(L)'
;MEKIQSQLIKPFVEKMEKEWQALYDKISMEKSQESEKLRPEVENHLSQIKKILKSGGVPVDLKFSREETIHDFVRQSKMSLRTAERRWQRHLVSTERVKTRALNHSAKFPGSSTSIKN
;
A
#
# COMPACT_ATOMS: atom_id res chain seq x y z
N MET A 1 3.62 2.46 -34.28
CA MET A 1 3.82 1.39 -33.28
C MET A 1 3.52 1.85 -31.86
N GLU A 2 3.92 3.06 -31.44
CA GLU A 2 3.70 3.59 -30.07
C GLU A 2 2.21 3.70 -29.64
N LYS A 3 1.29 4.01 -30.55
CA LYS A 3 -0.15 4.16 -30.24
C LYS A 3 -0.88 2.87 -29.85
N ILE A 4 -0.41 1.71 -30.31
CA ILE A 4 -1.06 0.42 -30.03
C ILE A 4 -0.64 -0.10 -28.65
N GLN A 5 0.63 0.07 -28.29
CA GLN A 5 1.14 -0.28 -26.96
C GLN A 5 0.48 0.58 -25.87
N SER A 6 0.30 1.89 -26.10
CA SER A 6 -0.38 2.75 -25.12
C SER A 6 -1.86 2.39 -24.90
N GLN A 7 -2.57 1.93 -25.95
CA GLN A 7 -3.96 1.46 -25.83
C GLN A 7 -4.09 0.14 -25.05
N LEU A 8 -3.14 -0.79 -25.20
CA LEU A 8 -3.13 -2.05 -24.47
C LEU A 8 -2.73 -1.88 -23.00
N ILE A 9 -1.85 -0.93 -22.70
CA ILE A 9 -1.25 -0.78 -21.35
C ILE A 9 -2.09 0.11 -20.43
N LYS A 10 -2.76 1.12 -20.99
CA LYS A 10 -3.66 2.03 -20.25
C LYS A 10 -4.62 1.31 -19.29
N PRO A 11 -5.38 0.28 -19.68
CA PRO A 11 -6.29 -0.42 -18.75
C PRO A 11 -5.56 -1.10 -17.58
N PHE A 12 -4.32 -1.56 -17.78
CA PHE A 12 -3.53 -2.12 -16.67
C PHE A 12 -3.05 -1.04 -15.71
N VAL A 13 -2.64 0.11 -16.21
CA VAL A 13 -2.20 1.24 -15.37
C VAL A 13 -3.38 1.81 -14.58
N GLU A 14 -4.56 1.95 -15.20
CA GLU A 14 -5.79 2.36 -14.53
C GLU A 14 -6.23 1.35 -13.46
N LYS A 15 -6.09 0.05 -13.74
CA LYS A 15 -6.33 -0.98 -12.74
C LYS A 15 -5.38 -0.84 -11.55
N MET A 16 -4.09 -0.61 -11.81
CA MET A 16 -3.10 -0.37 -10.76
C MET A 16 -3.45 0.88 -9.94
N GLU A 17 -3.91 1.97 -10.56
CA GLU A 17 -4.36 3.16 -9.84
C GLU A 17 -5.48 2.82 -8.85
N LYS A 18 -6.49 2.07 -9.29
CA LYS A 18 -7.62 1.66 -8.43
C LYS A 18 -7.17 0.78 -7.27
N GLU A 19 -6.27 -0.17 -7.51
CA GLU A 19 -5.76 -1.07 -6.46
C GLU A 19 -4.94 -0.31 -5.41
N TRP A 20 -4.05 0.60 -5.84
CA TRP A 20 -3.31 1.47 -4.93
C TRP A 20 -4.22 2.45 -4.18
N GLN A 21 -5.25 2.99 -4.83
CA GLN A 21 -6.23 3.87 -4.19
C GLN A 21 -7.01 3.11 -3.12
N ALA A 22 -7.45 1.88 -3.41
CA ALA A 22 -8.15 1.05 -2.42
C ALA A 22 -7.27 0.74 -1.20
N LEU A 23 -5.95 0.54 -1.39
CA LEU A 23 -5.02 0.39 -0.28
C LEU A 23 -4.86 1.70 0.50
N TYR A 24 -4.75 2.83 -0.20
CA TYR A 24 -4.69 4.16 0.43
C TYR A 24 -5.90 4.42 1.31
N ASP A 25 -7.10 4.13 0.83
CA ASP A 25 -8.34 4.37 1.57
C ASP A 25 -8.37 3.53 2.85
N LYS A 26 -8.02 2.24 2.76
CA LYS A 26 -7.92 1.34 3.93
C LYS A 26 -6.93 1.85 4.98
N ILE A 27 -5.76 2.32 4.54
CA ILE A 27 -4.71 2.85 5.42
C ILE A 27 -5.12 4.20 6.01
N SER A 28 -5.84 5.03 5.26
CA SER A 28 -6.25 6.37 5.68
C SER A 28 -7.36 6.36 6.72
N MET A 29 -8.16 5.30 6.77
CA MET A 29 -9.19 5.11 7.79
C MET A 29 -8.62 4.72 9.16
N GLU A 30 -7.37 4.26 9.24
CA GLU A 30 -6.71 3.92 10.50
C GLU A 30 -5.70 5.00 10.93
N LYS A 31 -5.57 5.17 12.26
CA LYS A 31 -4.56 6.03 12.90
C LYS A 31 -3.49 5.18 13.59
N SER A 32 -2.97 4.18 12.87
CA SER A 32 -1.92 3.31 13.38
C SER A 32 -0.53 3.79 12.94
N GLN A 33 0.51 3.52 13.73
CA GLN A 33 1.88 3.90 13.34
C GLN A 33 2.32 3.25 12.02
N GLU A 34 1.81 2.05 11.70
CA GLU A 34 2.07 1.41 10.40
C GLU A 34 1.34 2.15 9.27
N SER A 35 0.14 2.68 9.53
CA SER A 35 -0.58 3.49 8.55
C SER A 35 0.18 4.77 8.18
N GLU A 36 0.78 5.44 9.16
CA GLU A 36 1.59 6.66 8.95
C GLU A 36 2.87 6.37 8.15
N LYS A 37 3.44 5.17 8.30
CA LYS A 37 4.63 4.75 7.55
C LYS A 37 4.30 4.35 6.12
N LEU A 38 3.18 3.65 5.90
CA LEU A 38 2.80 3.16 4.58
C LEU A 38 2.16 4.25 3.70
N ARG A 39 1.46 5.23 4.31
CA ARG A 39 0.79 6.32 3.59
C ARG A 39 1.70 7.06 2.60
N PRO A 40 2.89 7.57 2.98
CA PRO A 40 3.76 8.28 2.03
C PRO A 40 4.28 7.37 0.91
N GLU A 41 4.51 6.09 1.17
CA GLU A 41 4.93 5.11 0.15
C GLU A 41 3.83 4.90 -0.90
N VAL A 42 2.58 4.74 -0.43
CA VAL A 42 1.39 4.58 -1.27
C VAL A 42 1.10 5.86 -2.07
N GLU A 43 1.18 7.03 -1.45
CA GLU A 43 0.98 8.32 -2.13
C GLU A 43 2.01 8.57 -3.22
N ASN A 44 3.27 8.21 -2.98
CA ASN A 44 4.32 8.32 -3.99
C ASN A 44 4.02 7.43 -5.20
N HIS A 45 3.61 6.18 -4.98
CA HIS A 45 3.24 5.28 -6.08
C HIS A 45 2.00 5.76 -6.84
N LEU A 46 0.97 6.25 -6.15
CA LEU A 46 -0.20 6.86 -6.78
C LEU A 46 0.17 8.08 -7.64
N SER A 47 1.07 8.94 -7.15
CA SER A 47 1.57 10.10 -7.90
C SER A 47 2.29 9.65 -9.18
N GLN A 48 3.13 8.62 -9.11
CA GLN A 48 3.83 8.07 -10.27
C GLN A 48 2.86 7.46 -11.30
N ILE A 49 1.86 6.71 -10.86
CA ILE A 49 0.83 6.15 -11.74
C ILE A 49 0.04 7.27 -12.44
N LYS A 50 -0.37 8.31 -11.70
CA LYS A 50 -1.07 9.47 -12.26
C LYS A 50 -0.23 10.23 -13.26
N LYS A 51 1.09 10.34 -13.04
CA LYS A 51 2.01 10.92 -14.03
C LYS A 51 1.99 10.11 -15.32
N ILE A 52 2.11 8.79 -15.24
CA ILE A 52 2.08 7.89 -16.42
C ILE A 52 0.76 8.00 -17.19
N LEU A 53 -0.38 8.02 -16.48
CA LEU A 53 -1.69 8.18 -17.11
C LEU A 53 -1.85 9.53 -17.84
N LYS A 54 -1.26 10.59 -17.29
CA LYS A 54 -1.30 11.94 -17.89
C LYS A 54 -0.30 12.10 -19.05
N SER A 55 0.91 11.55 -18.94
CA SER A 55 1.96 11.68 -19.97
C SER A 55 1.86 10.65 -21.08
N GLY A 56 1.10 9.56 -20.89
CA GLY A 56 1.02 8.47 -21.87
C GLY A 56 2.29 7.62 -21.96
N GLY A 57 3.23 7.76 -21.02
CA GLY A 57 4.52 7.07 -21.00
C GLY A 57 5.20 7.13 -19.62
N VAL A 58 6.23 6.30 -19.40
CA VAL A 58 6.98 6.28 -18.13
C VAL A 58 7.73 7.62 -17.95
N PRO A 59 7.57 8.34 -16.83
CA PRO A 59 8.38 9.50 -16.51
C PRO A 59 9.88 9.16 -16.56
N VAL A 60 10.65 9.93 -17.33
CA VAL A 60 12.12 9.77 -17.48
C VAL A 60 12.86 9.94 -16.15
N ASP A 61 12.24 10.60 -15.17
CA ASP A 61 12.78 10.83 -13.82
C ASP A 61 12.63 9.66 -12.86
N LEU A 62 11.80 8.67 -13.20
CA LEU A 62 11.89 7.40 -12.51
C LEU A 62 13.20 6.77 -12.96
N LYS A 63 14.00 6.25 -12.03
CA LYS A 63 15.25 5.51 -12.30
C LYS A 63 15.04 4.21 -13.08
N PHE A 64 14.04 4.17 -13.94
CA PHE A 64 13.95 3.18 -14.97
C PHE A 64 15.12 3.45 -15.92
N SER A 65 15.96 2.44 -16.14
CA SER A 65 16.96 2.51 -17.20
C SER A 65 16.29 3.00 -18.48
N ARG A 66 17.03 3.65 -19.37
CA ARG A 66 16.51 4.14 -20.67
C ARG A 66 15.81 3.05 -21.51
N GLU A 67 15.95 1.79 -21.10
CA GLU A 67 15.42 0.57 -21.71
C GLU A 67 14.23 -0.06 -20.96
N GLU A 68 13.88 0.39 -19.75
CA GLU A 68 12.79 -0.20 -18.96
C GLU A 68 11.42 0.27 -19.46
N THR A 69 10.58 -0.70 -19.79
CA THR A 69 9.29 -0.48 -20.45
C THR A 69 8.19 -0.16 -19.44
N ILE A 70 7.04 0.36 -19.89
CA ILE A 70 5.85 0.52 -19.03
C ILE A 70 5.44 -0.82 -18.40
N HIS A 71 5.71 -1.96 -19.06
CA HIS A 71 5.46 -3.29 -18.50
C HIS A 71 6.29 -3.56 -17.24
N ASP A 72 7.56 -3.14 -17.22
CA ASP A 72 8.44 -3.30 -16.06
C ASP A 72 7.98 -2.43 -14.91
N PHE A 73 7.55 -1.20 -15.18
CA PHE A 73 6.88 -0.35 -14.18
C PHE A 73 5.64 -1.03 -13.61
N VAL A 74 4.74 -1.54 -14.46
CA VAL A 74 3.51 -2.22 -14.00
C VAL A 74 3.86 -3.44 -13.15
N ARG A 75 4.85 -4.22 -13.55
CA ARG A 75 5.34 -5.38 -12.79
C ARG A 75 5.89 -4.96 -11.43
N GLN A 76 6.76 -3.95 -11.40
CA GLN A 76 7.36 -3.44 -10.17
C GLN A 76 6.29 -2.86 -9.23
N SER A 77 5.39 -2.04 -9.77
CA SER A 77 4.28 -1.45 -9.03
C SER A 77 3.38 -2.53 -8.42
N LYS A 78 3.09 -3.60 -9.15
CA LYS A 78 2.33 -4.75 -8.64
C LYS A 78 3.06 -5.49 -7.51
N MET A 79 4.38 -5.62 -7.59
CA MET A 79 5.19 -6.24 -6.54
C MET A 79 5.25 -5.37 -5.28
N SER A 80 5.41 -4.05 -5.44
CA SER A 80 5.35 -3.09 -4.34
C SER A 80 3.97 -3.11 -3.67
N LEU A 81 2.88 -3.11 -4.45
CA LEU A 81 1.52 -3.19 -3.94
C LEU A 81 1.32 -4.43 -3.08
N ARG A 82 1.67 -5.62 -3.60
CA ARG A 82 1.57 -6.88 -2.86
C ARG A 82 2.38 -6.86 -1.56
N THR A 83 3.53 -6.19 -1.57
CA THR A 83 4.39 -6.06 -0.40
C THR A 83 3.73 -5.17 0.65
N ALA A 84 3.21 -4.01 0.23
CA ALA A 84 2.48 -3.09 1.09
C ALA A 84 1.21 -3.73 1.67
N GLU A 85 0.42 -4.43 0.84
CA GLU A 85 -0.76 -5.19 1.29
C GLU A 85 -0.39 -6.25 2.32
N ARG A 86 0.68 -7.03 2.10
CA ARG A 86 1.13 -8.05 3.08
C ARG A 86 1.60 -7.42 4.38
N ARG A 87 2.27 -6.26 4.33
CA ARG A 87 2.65 -5.52 5.55
C ARG A 87 1.42 -5.06 6.29
N TRP A 88 0.45 -4.50 5.58
CA TRP A 88 -0.83 -4.07 6.13
C TRP A 88 -1.61 -5.22 6.77
N GLN A 89 -1.80 -6.34 6.07
CA GLN A 89 -2.50 -7.52 6.59
C GLN A 89 -1.81 -8.09 7.83
N ARG A 90 -0.47 -8.16 7.86
CA ARG A 90 0.27 -8.58 9.05
C ARG A 90 0.06 -7.65 10.23
N HIS A 91 -0.01 -6.34 9.98
CA HIS A 91 -0.35 -5.36 11.01
C HIS A 91 -1.74 -5.63 11.59
N LEU A 92 -2.76 -5.78 10.74
CA LEU A 92 -4.14 -6.08 11.17
C LEU A 92 -4.23 -7.37 12.00
N VAL A 93 -3.63 -8.46 11.52
CA VAL A 93 -3.63 -9.74 12.27
C VAL A 93 -2.88 -9.60 13.60
N SER A 94 -1.79 -8.83 13.63
CA SER A 94 -1.04 -8.57 14.87
C SER A 94 -1.88 -7.77 15.87
N THR A 95 -2.56 -6.71 15.42
CA THR A 95 -3.42 -5.91 16.30
C THR A 95 -4.62 -6.71 16.81
N GLU A 96 -5.25 -7.55 15.98
CA GLU A 96 -6.31 -8.48 16.40
C GLU A 96 -5.82 -9.51 17.41
N ARG A 97 -4.63 -10.08 17.22
CA ARG A 97 -4.02 -11.02 18.17
C ARG A 97 -3.74 -10.35 19.51
N VAL A 98 -3.22 -9.11 19.51
CA VAL A 98 -2.97 -8.34 20.73
C VAL A 98 -4.29 -8.04 21.46
N LYS A 99 -5.32 -7.59 20.74
CA LYS A 99 -6.66 -7.34 21.30
C LYS A 99 -7.26 -8.61 21.90
N THR A 100 -7.24 -9.72 21.15
CA THR A 100 -7.74 -11.02 21.62
C THR A 100 -6.98 -11.51 22.86
N ARG A 101 -5.65 -11.33 22.89
CA ARG A 101 -4.84 -11.69 24.06
C ARG A 101 -5.18 -10.83 25.28
N ALA A 102 -5.40 -9.53 25.10
CA ALA A 102 -5.79 -8.62 26.17
C ALA A 102 -7.17 -8.98 26.74
N LEU A 103 -8.15 -9.26 25.87
CA LEU A 103 -9.48 -9.72 26.27
C LEU A 103 -9.42 -11.05 27.04
N ASN A 104 -8.67 -12.03 26.54
CA ASN A 104 -8.49 -13.31 27.21
C ASN A 104 -7.77 -13.18 28.57
N HIS A 105 -6.80 -12.27 28.68
CA HIS A 105 -6.12 -11.99 29.95
C HIS A 105 -7.07 -11.33 30.96
N SER A 106 -7.87 -10.36 30.52
CA SER A 106 -8.90 -9.70 31.34
C SER A 106 -9.98 -10.68 31.80
N ALA A 107 -10.42 -11.60 30.93
CA ALA A 107 -11.42 -12.61 31.27
C ALA A 107 -10.89 -13.68 32.24
N LYS A 108 -9.60 -14.04 32.14
CA LYS A 108 -8.97 -15.00 33.06
C LYS A 108 -8.57 -14.39 34.41
N PHE A 109 -8.34 -13.07 34.47
CA PHE A 109 -7.96 -12.35 35.68
C PHE A 109 -8.81 -11.07 35.82
N PRO A 110 -10.11 -11.20 36.19
CA PRO A 110 -10.99 -10.06 36.40
C PRO A 110 -10.58 -9.32 37.69
N GLY A 111 -9.59 -8.42 37.60
CA GLY A 111 -9.06 -7.69 38.75
C GLY A 111 -7.61 -7.23 38.65
N SER A 112 -6.85 -7.66 37.62
CA SER A 112 -5.49 -7.16 37.40
C SER A 112 -5.51 -5.78 36.72
N SER A 113 -6.07 -4.78 37.39
CA SER A 113 -5.68 -3.39 37.13
C SER A 113 -4.31 -3.21 37.76
N THR A 114 -3.25 -3.28 36.94
CA THR A 114 -1.94 -2.78 37.35
C THR A 114 -2.07 -1.27 37.58
N SER A 115 -2.42 -0.91 38.81
CA SER A 115 -2.26 0.41 39.37
C SER A 115 -0.76 0.67 39.47
N ILE A 116 -0.17 1.17 38.38
CA ILE A 116 1.18 1.72 38.40
C ILE A 116 1.02 3.11 39.02
N LYS A 117 1.14 3.18 40.35
CA LYS A 117 1.45 4.43 41.05
C LYS A 117 2.93 4.72 40.83
N ASN A 118 3.23 5.89 40.28
CA ASN A 118 4.39 6.69 40.63
C ASN A 118 4.01 8.16 40.43
#